data_AF-A0A1Q7FCP4-F1
#
_entry.id   AF-A0A1Q7FCP4-F1
#
_cell.length_a   1.000
_cell.length_b   1.000
_cell.length_c   1.000
_cell.angle_alpha   90.00
_cell.angle_beta   90.00
_cell.angle_gamma   90.00
#
_symmetry.space_group_name_H-M   'P 1'
#
loop_
_entity.id
_entity.type
_entity.pdbx_description
1 polymer ?
#
loop_
_entity_poly.entity_id
_entity_poly.type
_entity_poly.pdbx_seq_one_letter_code
_entity_poly.pdbx_strand_id
1 'polypeptide(L)'
;MWYQDATNEMLKLRRDEKIGRNFDVSNIRLYFFAYQCQYCEGAPEGFLVRKTGWMFSLDGRSPMEHIELPKYIPENEAGLFRDSMIGWYAGKKLAAVFYLRCFIEQFARRQTAMTKARKTGDEIMDAYAQVLPEDKRSHLPSLKHWYDRLSEPMHAADEDAAEKLFDEARQEIEHHFELRQAFRIPEK
;
A
#
# COMPACT_ATOMS: atom_id res chain seq x y z
N MET A 1 11.42 1.23 -17.39
CA MET A 1 11.00 1.89 -18.64
C MET A 1 12.11 2.85 -19.02
N TRP A 2 12.77 2.67 -20.17
CA TRP A 2 13.93 3.50 -20.53
C TRP A 2 13.48 4.90 -20.94
N TYR A 3 14.33 5.92 -20.78
CA TYR A 3 14.04 7.32 -21.17
C TYR A 3 13.53 7.43 -22.62
N GLN A 4 14.07 6.59 -23.52
CA GLN A 4 13.64 6.53 -24.92
C GLN A 4 12.20 6.00 -25.06
N ASP A 5 11.79 5.01 -24.26
CA ASP A 5 10.42 4.47 -24.30
C ASP A 5 9.41 5.51 -23.80
N ALA A 6 9.73 6.19 -22.71
CA ALA A 6 8.86 7.26 -22.17
C ALA A 6 8.75 8.44 -23.14
N THR A 7 9.84 8.82 -23.80
CA THR A 7 9.84 9.88 -24.82
C THR A 7 9.06 9.46 -26.06
N ASN A 8 9.19 8.20 -26.49
CA ASN A 8 8.46 7.67 -27.63
C ASN A 8 6.96 7.53 -27.37
N GLU A 9 6.55 7.09 -26.18
CA GLU A 9 5.14 7.06 -25.77
C GLU A 9 4.54 8.47 -25.69
N MET A 10 5.27 9.44 -25.13
CA MET A 10 4.87 10.85 -25.13
C MET A 10 4.74 11.42 -26.55
N LEU A 11 5.62 11.03 -27.48
CA LEU A 11 5.55 11.44 -28.88
C LEU A 11 4.43 10.74 -29.66
N LYS A 12 4.07 9.50 -29.31
CA LYS A 12 2.91 8.79 -29.89
C LYS A 12 1.60 9.47 -29.49
N LEU A 13 1.45 9.86 -28.22
CA LEU A 13 0.30 10.62 -27.73
C LEU A 13 0.12 11.97 -28.45
N ARG A 14 1.21 12.56 -28.96
CA ARG A 14 1.18 13.79 -29.76
C ARG A 14 0.71 13.56 -31.21
N ARG A 15 0.81 12.34 -31.76
CA ARG A 15 0.42 12.03 -33.15
C ARG A 15 -1.04 11.57 -33.30
N ASP A 16 -1.69 11.15 -32.22
CA ASP A 16 -3.11 10.78 -32.21
C ASP A 16 -4.03 12.00 -32.07
N GLU A 17 -3.88 12.99 -32.96
CA GLU A 17 -4.76 14.18 -33.06
C GLU A 17 -6.24 13.85 -33.39
N LYS A 18 -6.60 12.58 -33.59
CA LYS A 18 -7.98 12.16 -33.89
C LYS A 18 -8.90 12.10 -32.67
N ILE A 19 -8.36 12.20 -31.47
CA ILE A 19 -9.16 12.31 -30.24
C ILE A 19 -8.66 13.59 -29.56
N GLY A 20 -9.44 14.67 -29.66
CA GLY A 20 -9.12 16.00 -29.13
C GLY A 20 -8.95 16.06 -27.62
N ARG A 21 -7.94 15.35 -27.08
CA ARG A 21 -7.43 15.53 -25.73
C ARG A 21 -6.24 16.47 -25.85
N ASN A 22 -6.51 17.77 -25.72
CA ASN A 22 -5.47 18.76 -25.49
C ASN A 22 -4.83 18.48 -24.13
N PHE A 23 -3.82 17.61 -24.09
CA PHE A 23 -2.97 17.49 -22.91
C PHE A 23 -2.07 18.72 -22.86
N ASP A 24 -2.40 19.66 -21.97
CA ASP A 24 -1.52 20.78 -21.65
C ASP A 24 -0.28 20.27 -20.89
N VAL A 25 0.73 19.88 -21.66
CA VAL A 25 2.04 19.45 -21.14
C VAL A 25 2.94 20.63 -20.77
N SER A 26 2.51 21.88 -20.98
CA SER A 26 3.36 23.06 -20.71
C SER A 26 3.74 23.19 -19.23
N ASN A 27 2.86 22.72 -18.35
CA ASN A 27 3.00 22.81 -16.91
C ASN A 27 3.57 21.54 -16.25
N ILE A 28 3.83 20.48 -17.02
CA ILE A 28 4.34 19.19 -16.51
C ILE A 28 5.82 19.05 -16.88
N ARG A 29 6.69 18.87 -15.89
CA ARG A 29 8.12 18.56 -16.09
C ARG A 29 8.49 17.31 -15.29
N LEU A 30 9.22 16.40 -15.92
CA LEU A 30 9.78 15.22 -15.25
C LEU A 30 11.28 15.41 -15.07
N TYR A 31 11.75 15.19 -13.85
CA TYR A 31 13.17 15.20 -13.49
C TYR A 31 13.59 13.80 -13.08
N PHE A 32 14.75 13.36 -13.56
CA PHE A 32 15.40 12.16 -13.06
C PHE A 32 16.63 12.58 -12.25
N PHE A 33 16.64 12.22 -10.98
CA PHE A 33 17.79 12.42 -10.10
C PHE A 33 18.44 11.08 -9.84
N ALA A 34 19.76 10.98 -10.02
CA ALA A 34 20.54 9.84 -9.57
C ALA A 34 21.41 10.30 -8.40
N TYR A 35 21.29 9.62 -7.27
CA TYR A 35 22.04 9.89 -6.05
C TYR A 35 22.92 8.69 -5.72
N GLN A 36 24.19 8.94 -5.38
CA GLN A 36 25.07 7.92 -4.84
C GLN A 36 25.65 8.45 -3.53
N CYS A 37 25.60 7.64 -2.47
CA CYS A 37 26.23 7.98 -1.21
C CYS A 37 27.75 8.05 -1.39
N GLN A 38 28.35 9.21 -1.09
CA GLN A 38 29.79 9.44 -1.23
C GLN A 38 30.64 8.63 -0.23
N TYR A 39 30.05 8.18 0.89
CA TYR A 39 30.78 7.44 1.92
C TYR A 39 30.85 5.94 1.63
N CYS A 40 29.71 5.31 1.32
CA CYS A 40 29.67 3.87 1.09
C CYS A 40 29.83 3.46 -0.38
N GLU A 41 29.81 4.42 -1.32
CA GLU A 41 29.86 4.20 -2.77
C GLU A 41 28.90 3.11 -3.26
N GLY A 42 27.76 2.97 -2.56
CA GLY A 42 26.75 1.96 -2.86
C GLY A 42 26.12 2.14 -4.24
N ALA A 43 25.21 1.23 -4.61
CA ALA A 43 24.49 1.34 -5.87
C ALA A 43 23.75 2.69 -5.96
N PRO A 44 23.78 3.39 -7.12
CA PRO A 44 23.10 4.66 -7.28
C PRO A 44 21.58 4.50 -7.21
N GLU A 45 20.92 5.38 -6.47
CA GLU A 45 19.48 5.46 -6.38
C GLU A 45 18.92 6.49 -7.38
N GLY A 46 18.02 6.05 -8.24
CA GLY A 46 17.29 6.91 -9.17
C GLY A 46 15.94 7.35 -8.60
N PHE A 47 15.57 8.61 -8.79
CA PHE A 47 14.27 9.18 -8.43
C PHE A 47 13.65 9.84 -9.66
N LEU A 48 12.38 9.56 -9.92
CA LEU A 48 11.58 10.23 -10.93
C LEU A 48 10.65 11.21 -10.23
N VAL A 49 10.86 12.51 -10.45
CA VAL A 49 10.07 13.58 -9.82
C VAL A 49 9.26 14.29 -10.89
N ARG A 50 7.94 14.38 -10.70
CA ARG A 50 7.04 15.19 -11.53
C ARG A 50 6.80 16.53 -10.87
N LYS A 51 6.96 17.60 -11.64
CA LYS A 51 6.53 18.95 -11.29
C LYS A 51 5.30 19.31 -12.09
N THR A 52 4.22 19.66 -11.41
CA THR A 52 2.98 20.18 -12.00
C THR A 52 2.68 21.54 -11.37
N GLY A 53 2.88 22.63 -12.12
CA GLY A 53 2.80 23.98 -11.54
C GLY A 53 3.87 24.17 -10.44
N TRP A 54 3.47 24.43 -9.20
CA TRP A 54 4.38 24.53 -8.03
C TRP A 54 4.47 23.25 -7.19
N MET A 55 3.70 22.21 -7.53
CA MET A 55 3.67 20.95 -6.82
C MET A 55 4.72 19.99 -7.37
N PHE A 56 5.46 19.33 -6.48
CA PHE A 56 6.39 18.26 -6.80
C PHE A 56 5.87 16.94 -6.23
N SER A 57 5.84 15.88 -7.04
CA SER A 57 5.50 14.51 -6.63
C SER A 57 6.63 13.55 -6.99
N LEU A 58 6.89 12.59 -6.11
CA LEU A 58 7.76 11.46 -6.40
C LEU A 58 6.96 10.39 -7.16
N ASP A 59 7.25 10.21 -8.44
CA ASP A 59 6.53 9.31 -9.34
C ASP A 59 7.23 7.95 -9.49
N GLY A 60 8.49 7.83 -9.06
CA GLY A 60 9.21 6.55 -9.10
C GLY A 60 10.57 6.59 -8.41
N ARG A 61 11.06 5.42 -8.00
CA ARG A 61 12.40 5.19 -7.44
C ARG A 61 13.02 3.93 -8.02
N SER A 62 14.35 3.86 -8.08
CA SER A 62 15.11 2.66 -8.44
C SER A 62 16.37 2.57 -7.58
N PRO A 63 16.54 1.56 -6.72
CA PRO A 63 15.58 0.49 -6.41
C PRO A 63 14.31 1.02 -5.73
N MET A 64 13.21 0.27 -5.80
CA MET A 64 12.02 0.59 -5.02
C MET A 64 12.35 0.57 -3.53
N GLU A 65 11.68 1.43 -2.76
CA GLU A 65 11.93 1.55 -1.33
C GLU A 65 11.78 0.19 -0.63
N HIS A 66 12.87 -0.27 -0.02
CA HIS A 66 12.82 -1.44 0.85
C HIS A 66 12.47 -0.97 2.26
N ILE A 67 11.24 -1.23 2.68
CA ILE A 67 10.82 -0.96 4.05
C ILE A 67 11.05 -2.23 4.87
N GLU A 68 11.95 -2.12 5.84
CA GLU A 68 12.15 -3.16 6.86
C GLU A 68 10.90 -3.26 7.71
N LEU A 69 10.36 -4.48 7.83
CA LEU A 69 9.16 -4.74 8.59
C LEU A 69 9.50 -5.28 9.98
N PRO A 70 8.73 -4.91 11.01
CA PRO A 70 8.84 -5.56 12.31
C PRO A 70 8.60 -7.07 12.22
N LYS A 71 9.32 -7.85 13.03
CA LYS A 71 9.26 -9.33 13.02
C LYS A 71 7.90 -9.92 13.41
N TYR A 72 7.02 -9.13 14.03
CA TYR A 72 5.68 -9.56 14.39
C TYR A 72 4.69 -9.50 13.22
N ILE A 73 5.04 -8.83 12.12
CA ILE A 73 4.21 -8.83 10.91
C ILE A 73 4.32 -10.21 10.22
N PRO A 74 3.22 -10.86 9.85
CA PRO A 74 3.23 -12.18 9.23
C PRO A 74 4.00 -12.20 7.91
N GLU A 75 4.95 -13.12 7.76
CA GLU A 75 5.85 -13.19 6.59
C GLU A 75 5.11 -13.44 5.27
N ASN A 76 4.02 -14.23 5.30
CA ASN A 76 3.26 -14.59 4.11
C ASN A 76 2.54 -13.39 3.47
N GLU A 77 2.07 -12.45 4.28
CA GLU A 77 1.36 -11.25 3.83
C GLU A 77 2.21 -9.98 3.95
N ALA A 78 3.45 -10.09 4.43
CA ALA A 78 4.39 -8.99 4.62
C ALA A 78 4.55 -8.11 3.37
N GLY A 79 4.51 -8.69 2.17
CA GLY A 79 4.55 -7.94 0.91
C GLY A 79 3.41 -6.91 0.80
N LEU A 80 2.19 -7.30 1.16
CA LEU A 80 1.02 -6.41 1.11
C LEU A 80 1.13 -5.25 2.11
N PHE A 81 1.65 -5.54 3.31
CA PHE A 81 1.89 -4.50 4.32
C PHE A 81 3.02 -3.55 3.91
N ARG A 82 4.06 -4.07 3.25
CA ARG A 82 5.12 -3.22 2.67
C ARG A 82 4.56 -2.34 1.56
N ASP A 83 3.80 -2.92 0.64
CA ASP A 83 3.23 -2.22 -0.51
C ASP A 83 2.23 -1.14 -0.09
N SER A 84 1.51 -1.33 1.03
CA SER A 84 0.65 -0.27 1.58
C SER A 84 1.46 0.95 2.02
N MET A 85 2.59 0.76 2.69
CA MET A 85 3.47 1.86 3.10
C MET A 85 4.18 2.51 1.91
N ILE A 86 4.64 1.72 0.93
CA ILE A 86 5.20 2.27 -0.32
C ILE A 86 4.15 3.13 -1.03
N GLY A 87 2.92 2.64 -1.15
CA GLY A 87 1.80 3.38 -1.74
C GLY A 87 1.54 4.69 -1.01
N TRP A 88 1.61 4.67 0.33
CA TRP A 88 1.45 5.86 1.15
C TRP A 88 2.53 6.91 0.89
N TYR A 89 3.80 6.51 0.92
CA TYR A 89 4.94 7.42 0.68
C TYR A 89 5.01 7.91 -0.77
N ALA A 90 4.52 7.12 -1.73
CA ALA A 90 4.37 7.53 -3.13
C ALA A 90 3.15 8.44 -3.38
N GLY A 91 2.39 8.82 -2.33
CA GLY A 91 1.21 9.66 -2.45
C GLY A 91 0.00 8.98 -3.09
N LYS A 92 0.00 7.65 -3.23
CA LYS A 92 -1.12 6.86 -3.75
C LYS A 92 -2.03 6.41 -2.61
N LYS A 93 -2.80 7.34 -2.06
CA LYS A 93 -3.59 7.17 -0.82
C LYS A 93 -4.58 6.01 -0.89
N LEU A 94 -5.40 5.94 -1.94
CA LEU A 94 -6.34 4.83 -2.13
C LEU A 94 -5.65 3.47 -2.32
N ALA A 95 -4.49 3.45 -2.99
CA ALA A 95 -3.71 2.22 -3.16
C ALA A 95 -3.13 1.75 -1.81
N ALA A 96 -2.65 2.69 -0.99
CA ALA A 96 -2.13 2.40 0.35
C ALA A 96 -3.20 1.70 1.22
N VAL A 97 -4.41 2.28 1.27
CA VAL A 97 -5.55 1.72 1.99
C VAL A 97 -5.96 0.36 1.42
N PHE A 98 -6.00 0.22 0.09
CA PHE A 98 -6.30 -1.05 -0.58
C PHE A 98 -5.35 -2.16 -0.15
N TYR A 99 -4.04 -1.93 -0.20
CA TYR A 99 -3.05 -2.93 0.19
C TYR A 99 -3.16 -3.29 1.67
N LEU A 100 -3.42 -2.31 2.54
CA LEU A 100 -3.58 -2.54 3.98
C LEU A 100 -4.84 -3.38 4.28
N ARG A 101 -5.94 -3.12 3.58
CA ARG A 101 -7.16 -3.93 3.65
C ARG A 101 -6.92 -5.35 3.11
N CYS A 102 -6.22 -5.48 1.98
CA CYS A 102 -5.86 -6.78 1.42
C CYS A 102 -4.98 -7.58 2.37
N PHE A 103 -4.03 -6.95 3.05
CA PHE A 103 -3.20 -7.58 4.07
C PHE A 103 -4.08 -8.22 5.18
N ILE A 104 -5.04 -7.48 5.72
CA ILE A 104 -6.00 -8.00 6.72
C ILE A 104 -6.78 -9.19 6.16
N GLU A 105 -7.34 -9.05 4.95
CA GLU A 105 -8.18 -10.10 4.35
C GLU A 105 -7.40 -11.38 4.07
N GLN A 106 -6.21 -11.27 3.48
CA GLN A 106 -5.39 -12.44 3.15
C GLN A 106 -4.90 -13.14 4.41
N PHE A 107 -4.50 -12.39 5.44
CA PHE A 107 -4.16 -12.95 6.74
C PHE A 107 -5.36 -13.72 7.34
N ALA A 108 -6.53 -13.09 7.39
CA ALA A 108 -7.75 -13.71 7.90
C ALA A 108 -8.14 -14.97 7.11
N ARG A 109 -8.04 -14.94 5.77
CA ARG A 109 -8.26 -16.12 4.89
C ARG A 109 -7.31 -17.26 5.22
N ARG A 110 -6.03 -16.99 5.46
CA ARG A 110 -5.06 -18.03 5.84
C ARG A 110 -5.38 -18.63 7.20
N GLN A 111 -5.62 -17.80 8.21
CA GLN A 111 -5.97 -18.27 9.56
C GLN A 111 -7.29 -19.07 9.62
N THR A 112 -8.17 -18.87 8.64
CA THR A 112 -9.46 -19.57 8.52
C THR A 112 -9.45 -20.70 7.48
N ALA A 113 -8.33 -20.94 6.79
CA ALA A 113 -8.21 -21.88 5.67
C ALA A 113 -9.21 -21.61 4.51
N MET A 114 -9.57 -20.34 4.29
CA MET A 114 -10.54 -19.86 3.29
C MET A 114 -9.87 -19.22 2.06
N THR A 115 -8.59 -19.49 1.80
CA THR A 115 -7.79 -18.85 0.73
C THR A 115 -8.40 -19.00 -0.67
N LYS A 116 -9.04 -20.14 -0.96
CA LYS A 116 -9.68 -20.41 -2.27
C LYS A 116 -11.21 -20.32 -2.23
N ALA A 117 -11.79 -20.04 -1.07
CA ALA A 117 -13.23 -20.01 -0.90
C ALA A 117 -13.80 -18.67 -1.41
N ARG A 118 -14.86 -18.73 -2.22
CA ARG A 118 -15.61 -17.55 -2.65
C ARG A 118 -16.51 -17.08 -1.50
N LYS A 119 -15.94 -16.26 -0.63
CA LYS A 119 -16.54 -15.77 0.61
C LYS A 119 -16.43 -14.25 0.66
N THR A 120 -17.46 -13.60 1.20
CA THR A 120 -17.47 -12.15 1.38
C THR A 120 -16.48 -11.75 2.48
N GLY A 121 -16.13 -10.46 2.50
CA GLY A 121 -15.29 -9.89 3.56
C GLY A 121 -15.81 -10.20 4.95
N ASP A 122 -17.10 -9.92 5.16
CA ASP A 122 -17.77 -10.12 6.44
C ASP A 122 -17.68 -11.57 6.91
N GLU A 123 -17.96 -12.53 6.01
CA GLU A 123 -17.86 -13.96 6.33
C GLU A 123 -16.44 -14.35 6.77
N ILE A 124 -15.42 -13.78 6.15
CA ILE A 124 -14.01 -14.07 6.46
C ILE A 124 -13.63 -13.44 7.80
N MET A 125 -14.01 -12.18 8.04
CA MET A 125 -13.66 -11.46 9.25
C MET A 125 -14.41 -11.99 10.48
N ASP A 126 -15.65 -12.46 10.30
CA ASP A 126 -16.42 -13.14 11.34
C ASP A 126 -15.80 -14.50 11.66
N ALA A 127 -15.41 -15.28 10.65
CA ALA A 127 -14.69 -16.53 10.87
C ALA A 127 -13.35 -16.30 11.58
N TYR A 128 -12.62 -15.25 11.21
CA TYR A 128 -11.35 -14.89 11.86
C TYR A 128 -11.55 -14.50 13.33
N ALA A 129 -12.59 -13.74 13.66
CA ALA A 129 -12.91 -13.41 15.05
C ALA A 129 -13.09 -14.66 15.92
N GLN A 130 -13.62 -15.75 15.36
CA GLN A 130 -13.78 -17.02 16.06
C GLN A 130 -12.45 -17.78 16.28
N VAL A 131 -11.42 -17.50 15.47
CA VAL A 131 -10.08 -18.11 15.62
C VAL A 131 -9.32 -17.49 16.80
N LEU A 132 -9.69 -16.28 17.23
CA LEU A 132 -9.02 -15.63 18.36
C LEU A 132 -9.37 -16.31 19.70
N PRO A 133 -8.36 -16.58 20.56
CA PRO A 133 -8.59 -17.20 21.87
C PRO A 133 -9.57 -16.40 22.72
N GLU A 134 -10.61 -17.07 23.22
CA GLU A 134 -11.72 -16.42 23.93
C GLU A 134 -11.27 -15.63 25.16
N ASP A 135 -10.27 -16.15 25.89
CA ASP A 135 -9.68 -15.50 27.07
C ASP A 135 -8.85 -14.25 26.74
N LYS A 136 -8.55 -14.01 25.46
CA LYS A 136 -7.77 -12.84 24.99
C LYS A 136 -8.60 -11.83 24.20
N ARG A 137 -9.85 -12.12 23.85
CA ARG A 137 -10.66 -11.27 22.95
C ARG A 137 -10.89 -9.84 23.46
N SER A 138 -10.92 -9.63 24.78
CA SER A 138 -11.04 -8.29 25.37
C SER A 138 -9.83 -7.40 25.09
N HIS A 139 -8.64 -8.01 25.00
CA HIS A 139 -7.38 -7.32 24.78
C HIS A 139 -6.91 -7.39 23.32
N LEU A 140 -7.41 -8.37 22.56
CA LEU A 140 -7.12 -8.59 21.15
C LEU A 140 -8.44 -8.66 20.37
N PRO A 141 -9.06 -7.51 20.06
CA PRO A 141 -10.24 -7.49 19.23
C PRO A 141 -9.93 -8.00 17.81
N SER A 142 -10.96 -8.42 17.08
CA SER A 142 -10.82 -8.79 15.67
C SER A 142 -10.46 -7.57 14.81
N LEU A 143 -9.73 -7.81 13.73
CA LEU A 143 -9.42 -6.80 12.71
C LEU A 143 -10.65 -6.39 11.87
N LYS A 144 -11.84 -6.94 12.13
CA LYS A 144 -13.08 -6.64 11.39
C LYS A 144 -13.38 -5.14 11.33
N HIS A 145 -13.29 -4.45 12.47
CA HIS A 145 -13.53 -3.01 12.55
C HIS A 145 -12.60 -2.23 11.60
N TRP A 146 -11.32 -2.60 11.53
CA TRP A 146 -10.36 -1.96 10.62
C TRP A 146 -10.58 -2.32 9.16
N TYR A 147 -10.93 -3.56 8.88
CA TYR A 147 -11.32 -3.99 7.53
C TYR A 147 -12.51 -3.19 7.00
N ASP A 148 -13.53 -2.96 7.83
CA ASP A 148 -14.72 -2.18 7.46
C ASP A 148 -14.37 -0.70 7.24
N ARG A 149 -13.64 -0.08 8.18
CA ARG A 149 -13.19 1.32 8.07
C ARG A 149 -12.34 1.56 6.82
N LEU A 150 -11.42 0.66 6.49
CA LEU A 150 -10.57 0.78 5.30
C LEU A 150 -11.36 0.57 4.00
N SER A 151 -12.47 -0.18 4.04
CA SER A 151 -13.32 -0.41 2.86
C SER A 151 -14.09 0.83 2.43
N GLU A 152 -14.48 1.69 3.38
CA GLU A 152 -15.29 2.88 3.13
C GLU A 152 -14.65 3.88 2.14
N PRO A 153 -13.43 4.42 2.38
CA PRO A 153 -12.81 5.37 1.46
C PRO A 153 -12.49 4.74 0.10
N MET A 154 -12.22 3.43 0.05
CA MET A 154 -12.02 2.72 -1.21
C MET A 154 -13.28 2.65 -2.07
N HIS A 155 -14.42 2.32 -1.46
CA HIS A 155 -15.70 2.24 -2.17
C HIS A 155 -16.19 3.62 -2.60
N ALA A 156 -15.95 4.64 -1.78
CA ALA A 156 -16.27 6.03 -2.10
C ALA A 156 -15.28 6.69 -3.08
N ALA A 157 -14.12 6.05 -3.33
CA ALA A 157 -12.98 6.65 -4.02
C ALA A 157 -12.56 8.00 -3.42
N ASP A 158 -12.60 8.11 -2.08
CA ASP A 158 -12.31 9.33 -1.31
C ASP A 158 -10.85 9.31 -0.81
N GLU A 159 -9.99 10.09 -1.46
CA GLU A 159 -8.57 10.22 -1.08
C GLU A 159 -8.37 10.96 0.25
N ASP A 160 -9.21 11.94 0.58
CA ASP A 160 -9.09 12.72 1.82
C ASP A 160 -9.47 11.86 3.04
N ALA A 161 -10.51 11.03 2.89
CA ALA A 161 -10.89 10.05 3.90
C ALA A 161 -9.81 8.98 4.07
N ALA A 162 -9.23 8.49 2.96
CA ALA A 162 -8.10 7.56 2.99
C ALA A 162 -6.88 8.16 3.74
N GLU A 163 -6.57 9.44 3.49
CA GLU A 163 -5.47 10.14 4.14
C GLU A 163 -5.67 10.27 5.66
N LYS A 164 -6.86 10.65 6.10
CA LYS A 164 -7.16 10.79 7.53
C LYS A 164 -7.13 9.47 8.29
N LEU A 165 -7.38 8.36 7.59
CA LEU A 165 -7.52 7.04 8.21
C LEU A 165 -6.20 6.25 8.29
N PHE A 166 -5.31 6.42 7.31
CA PHE A 166 -4.22 5.46 7.07
C PHE A 166 -3.27 5.27 8.26
N ASP A 167 -2.78 6.36 8.86
CA ASP A 167 -1.79 6.25 9.93
C ASP A 167 -2.37 5.60 11.19
N GLU A 168 -3.62 5.93 11.55
CA GLU A 168 -4.35 5.31 12.67
C GLU A 168 -4.55 3.81 12.40
N ALA A 169 -5.04 3.47 11.20
CA ALA A 169 -5.27 2.08 10.83
C ALA A 169 -3.98 1.26 10.82
N ARG A 170 -2.88 1.81 10.27
CA ARG A 170 -1.59 1.14 10.23
C ARG A 170 -1.09 0.83 11.65
N GLN A 171 -1.11 1.81 12.54
CA GLN A 171 -0.64 1.65 13.93
C GLN A 171 -1.44 0.59 14.69
N GLU A 172 -2.76 0.61 14.54
CA GLU A 172 -3.64 -0.31 15.26
C GLU A 172 -3.58 -1.73 14.70
N ILE A 173 -3.38 -1.87 13.38
CA ILE A 173 -3.11 -3.16 12.75
C ILE A 173 -1.74 -3.69 13.21
N GLU A 174 -0.69 -2.87 13.25
CA GLU A 174 0.62 -3.27 13.79
C GLU A 174 0.50 -3.74 15.25
N HIS A 175 -0.22 -2.97 16.07
CA HIS A 175 -0.44 -3.30 17.49
C HIS A 175 -1.18 -4.63 17.66
N HIS A 176 -2.18 -4.92 16.80
CA HIS A 176 -2.86 -6.21 16.78
C HIS A 176 -1.86 -7.37 16.59
N PHE A 177 -0.89 -7.25 15.67
CA PHE A 177 0.12 -8.29 15.44
C PHE A 177 1.18 -8.36 16.54
N GLU A 178 1.57 -7.23 17.11
CA GLU A 178 2.41 -7.17 18.30
C GLU A 178 1.76 -7.96 19.47
N LEU A 179 0.47 -7.74 19.73
CA LEU A 179 -0.29 -8.47 20.74
C LEU A 179 -0.40 -9.96 20.43
N ARG A 180 -0.62 -10.34 19.16
CA ARG A 180 -0.61 -11.75 18.75
C ARG A 180 0.74 -12.41 19.08
N GLN A 181 1.85 -11.73 18.80
CA GLN A 181 3.19 -12.23 19.15
C GLN A 181 3.37 -12.31 20.67
N ALA A 182 2.98 -11.28 21.42
CA ALA A 182 3.08 -11.24 22.88
C ALA A 182 2.27 -12.35 23.55
N PHE A 183 1.07 -12.63 23.05
CA PHE A 183 0.20 -13.72 23.50
C PHE A 183 0.56 -15.09 22.91
N ARG A 184 1.60 -15.17 22.06
CA ARG A 184 2.08 -16.39 21.40
C ARG A 184 0.96 -17.14 20.66
N ILE A 185 0.09 -16.40 19.99
CA ILE A 185 -1.01 -16.99 19.23
C ILE A 185 -0.42 -17.61 17.96
N PRO A 186 -0.57 -18.93 17.75
CA PRO A 186 0.01 -19.59 16.60
C PRO A 186 -0.66 -19.10 15.30
N GLU A 187 0.12 -19.12 14.23
CA GLU A 187 -0.40 -18.95 12.88
C GLU A 187 -0.63 -20.31 12.24
N LYS A 188 -1.66 -20.40 11.40
CA LYS A 188 -1.86 -21.53 10.49
C LYS A 188 -1.08 -21.40 9.18
#